data_AF-A0A914Z146-F1
#
_entry.id   AF-A0A914Z146-F1
#
_cell.length_a   1.000
_cell.length_b   1.000
_cell.length_c   1.000
_cell.angle_alpha   90.00
_cell.angle_beta   90.00
_cell.angle_gamma   90.00
#
_symmetry.space_group_name_H-M   'P 1'
#
loop_
_entity.id
_entity.type
_entity.pdbx_description
1 polymer ?
#
loop_
_entity_poly.entity_id
_entity_poly.type
_entity_poly.pdbx_seq_one_letter_code
_entity_poly.pdbx_strand_id
1 'polypeptide(L)'
;MAISRLIVDEDFDKAIALADTALEVLPQSTQFLYLRAIALCMKPSPECIKALDEFLAVAPKDHDKFPACHYRKASYYICVEQKLKFADSFKAGLESEKNQLPCFLPYQFPMKDLLMKFYAFGDIPVNIVENQSASNITSTPFSSSLENLMSNPQRKIMLLKNRELFLQLAARPNDKYNTVPKPANFPKPPRLASLKAITLKDINPTIDKMYDGYVLEVKIIDFSYLMVAINTVIEDENGDIQRLAVYNWPLKGDRKAEIAEAIKTFRPNVMVSIINPYMRLSSDMKNIIRVENPVYIRLDNTSADQKCTFCGKEAKVLPCSKCMMVRYCSKECQRIDWIEFKHKEMCEHLKNYLS
;
A
#
# COMPACT_ATOMS: atom_id res chain seq x y z
N MET A 1 31.34 -15.51 -8.40
CA MET A 1 30.30 -15.87 -9.41
C MET A 1 29.13 -16.65 -8.83
N ALA A 2 29.30 -17.54 -7.84
CA ALA A 2 28.18 -18.29 -7.26
C ALA A 2 27.13 -17.41 -6.56
N ILE A 3 27.53 -16.48 -5.68
CA ILE A 3 26.59 -15.63 -4.93
C ILE A 3 25.76 -14.73 -5.86
N SER A 4 26.39 -14.07 -6.82
CA SER A 4 25.69 -13.20 -7.78
C SER A 4 24.65 -13.96 -8.60
N ARG A 5 24.92 -15.22 -8.95
CA ARG A 5 23.97 -16.09 -9.65
C ARG A 5 22.77 -16.43 -8.76
N LEU A 6 23.01 -16.78 -7.49
CA LEU A 6 21.93 -17.03 -6.53
C LEU A 6 21.01 -15.82 -6.34
N ILE A 7 21.57 -14.60 -6.37
CA ILE A 7 20.75 -13.37 -6.33
C ILE A 7 19.87 -13.24 -7.57
N VAL A 8 20.39 -13.58 -8.76
CA VAL A 8 19.62 -13.57 -10.02
C VAL A 8 18.55 -14.65 -10.03
N ASP A 9 18.85 -15.82 -9.47
CA ASP A 9 17.92 -16.95 -9.33
C ASP A 9 16.95 -16.77 -8.13
N GLU A 10 16.94 -15.60 -7.49
CA GLU A 10 16.11 -15.23 -6.34
C GLU A 10 16.27 -16.12 -5.08
N ASP A 11 17.34 -16.91 -5.00
CA ASP A 11 17.68 -17.74 -3.84
C ASP A 11 18.49 -16.94 -2.82
N PHE A 12 17.84 -15.92 -2.24
CA PHE A 12 18.50 -14.95 -1.38
C PHE A 12 19.04 -15.57 -0.08
N ASP A 13 18.40 -16.60 0.47
CA ASP A 13 18.87 -17.25 1.69
C ASP A 13 20.19 -17.96 1.46
N LYS A 14 20.32 -18.71 0.36
CA LYS A 14 21.60 -19.33 0.00
C LYS A 14 22.64 -18.29 -0.38
N ALA A 15 22.23 -17.19 -1.05
CA ALA A 15 23.15 -16.11 -1.36
C ALA A 15 23.74 -15.46 -0.11
N ILE A 16 22.91 -15.21 0.91
CA ILE A 16 23.33 -14.68 2.22
C ILE A 16 24.24 -15.67 2.93
N ALA A 17 23.82 -16.92 3.09
CA ALA A 17 24.61 -17.94 3.77
C ALA A 17 25.99 -18.14 3.13
N LEU A 18 26.04 -18.18 1.79
CA LEU A 18 27.31 -18.33 1.06
C LEU A 18 28.19 -17.08 1.18
N ALA A 19 27.60 -15.89 1.23
CA ALA A 19 28.35 -14.66 1.48
C ALA A 19 28.89 -14.61 2.91
N ASP A 20 28.12 -15.06 3.91
CA ASP A 20 28.56 -15.16 5.30
C ASP A 20 29.77 -16.10 5.43
N THR A 21 29.71 -17.31 4.86
CA THR A 21 30.86 -18.24 4.84
C THR A 21 32.08 -17.62 4.16
N ALA A 22 31.90 -16.85 3.08
CA ALA A 22 33.00 -16.18 2.41
C ALA A 22 33.62 -15.05 3.27
N LEU A 23 32.80 -14.36 4.05
CA LEU A 23 33.23 -13.30 4.98
C LEU A 23 33.93 -13.85 6.22
N GLU A 24 33.69 -15.10 6.64
CA GLU A 24 34.48 -15.76 7.68
C GLU A 24 35.96 -15.87 7.29
N VAL A 25 36.23 -16.11 5.99
CA VAL A 25 37.58 -16.22 5.44
C VAL A 25 38.16 -14.85 5.08
N LEU A 26 37.33 -13.96 4.53
CA LEU A 26 37.73 -12.62 4.05
C LEU A 26 36.79 -11.52 4.60
N PRO A 27 36.92 -11.14 5.89
CA PRO A 27 35.94 -10.27 6.56
C PRO A 27 35.79 -8.87 5.98
N GLN A 28 36.83 -8.37 5.31
CA GLN A 28 36.85 -7.03 4.72
C GLN A 28 36.70 -7.05 3.20
N SER A 29 36.28 -8.17 2.61
CA SER A 29 36.01 -8.25 1.18
C SER A 29 34.82 -7.36 0.80
N THR A 30 35.09 -6.22 0.17
CA THR A 30 34.04 -5.30 -0.31
C THR A 30 33.06 -5.99 -1.26
N GLN A 31 33.54 -6.96 -2.05
CA GLN A 31 32.71 -7.76 -2.94
C GLN A 31 31.68 -8.60 -2.17
N PHE A 32 32.10 -9.32 -1.12
CA PHE A 32 31.19 -10.19 -0.36
C PHE A 32 30.27 -9.38 0.56
N LEU A 33 30.77 -8.30 1.18
CA LEU A 33 29.96 -7.35 1.93
C LEU A 33 28.85 -6.76 1.05
N TYR A 34 29.19 -6.33 -0.17
CA TYR A 34 28.21 -5.79 -1.12
C TYR A 34 27.17 -6.83 -1.52
N LEU A 35 27.60 -8.02 -1.96
CA LEU A 35 26.68 -9.06 -2.43
C LEU A 35 25.72 -9.51 -1.33
N ARG A 36 26.21 -9.65 -0.09
CA ARG A 36 25.39 -9.93 1.09
C ARG A 36 24.36 -8.82 1.31
N ALA A 37 24.78 -7.56 1.27
CA ALA A 37 23.88 -6.42 1.42
C ALA A 37 22.80 -6.39 0.34
N ILE A 38 23.13 -6.72 -0.92
CA ILE A 38 22.16 -6.80 -2.01
C ILE A 38 21.14 -7.91 -1.76
N ALA A 39 21.57 -9.11 -1.38
CA ALA A 39 20.65 -10.21 -1.08
C ALA A 39 19.72 -9.86 0.09
N LEU A 40 20.25 -9.22 1.14
CA LEU A 40 19.44 -8.70 2.24
C LEU A 40 18.47 -7.60 1.80
N CYS A 41 18.84 -6.71 0.88
CA CYS A 41 17.91 -5.67 0.38
C CYS A 41 16.71 -6.23 -0.40
N MET A 42 16.79 -7.47 -0.91
CA MET A 42 15.65 -8.11 -1.57
C MET A 42 14.61 -8.63 -0.57
N LYS A 43 14.95 -8.67 0.72
CA LYS A 43 14.06 -8.97 1.83
C LYS A 43 13.97 -7.75 2.74
N PRO A 44 12.86 -6.98 2.77
CA PRO A 44 12.77 -5.76 3.57
C PRO A 44 13.04 -6.03 5.06
N SER A 45 14.30 -5.84 5.48
CA SER A 45 14.81 -6.26 6.79
C SER A 45 15.73 -5.17 7.33
N PRO A 46 15.65 -4.80 8.62
CA PRO A 46 16.58 -3.85 9.23
C PRO A 46 18.06 -4.21 9.05
N GLU A 47 18.35 -5.50 8.93
CA GLU A 47 19.67 -6.09 8.68
C GLU A 47 20.28 -5.61 7.36
N CYS A 48 19.46 -5.26 6.35
CA CYS A 48 19.99 -4.74 5.10
C CYS A 48 20.70 -3.40 5.28
N ILE A 49 20.20 -2.53 6.17
CA ILE A 49 20.83 -1.25 6.48
C ILE A 49 22.18 -1.50 7.15
N LYS A 50 22.21 -2.43 8.12
CA LYS A 50 23.46 -2.82 8.79
C LYS A 50 24.49 -3.35 7.79
N ALA A 51 24.09 -4.24 6.87
CA ALA A 51 24.99 -4.79 5.86
C ALA A 51 25.49 -3.73 4.85
N LEU A 52 24.64 -2.77 4.46
CA LEU A 52 25.05 -1.64 3.63
C LEU A 52 26.06 -0.75 4.38
N ASP A 53 25.86 -0.52 5.67
CA ASP A 53 26.79 0.26 6.50
C ASP A 53 28.12 -0.47 6.74
N GLU A 54 28.11 -1.80 6.89
CA GLU A 54 29.32 -2.64 6.93
C GLU A 54 30.14 -2.51 5.63
N PHE A 55 29.49 -2.51 4.46
CA PHE A 55 30.16 -2.24 3.18
C PHE A 55 30.73 -0.81 3.13
N LEU A 56 29.94 0.20 3.46
CA LEU A 56 30.35 1.62 3.40
C LEU A 56 31.50 1.93 4.35
N ALA A 57 31.66 1.18 5.44
CA ALA A 57 32.76 1.33 6.39
C ALA A 57 34.10 0.86 5.84
N VAL A 58 34.11 -0.08 4.89
CA VAL A 58 35.34 -0.71 4.34
C VAL A 58 35.64 -0.25 2.91
N ALA A 59 34.61 0.05 2.12
CA ALA A 59 34.76 0.43 0.73
C ALA A 59 35.43 1.81 0.58
N PRO A 60 36.42 1.96 -0.34
CA PRO A 60 36.92 3.26 -0.74
C PRO A 60 35.80 4.18 -1.23
N LYS A 61 35.89 5.49 -0.97
CA LYS A 61 34.85 6.47 -1.34
C LYS A 61 34.62 6.56 -2.86
N ASP A 62 35.60 6.17 -3.65
CA ASP A 62 35.58 6.14 -5.12
C ASP A 62 35.16 4.77 -5.69
N HIS A 63 34.82 3.79 -4.84
CA HIS A 63 34.33 2.48 -5.27
C HIS A 63 33.01 2.65 -6.05
N ASP A 64 32.89 1.94 -7.18
CA ASP A 64 31.73 2.00 -8.09
C ASP A 64 30.36 1.66 -7.45
N LYS A 65 30.35 0.99 -6.29
CA LYS A 65 29.12 0.62 -5.57
C LYS A 65 28.81 1.53 -4.38
N PHE A 66 29.70 2.48 -4.06
CA PHE A 66 29.52 3.40 -2.93
C PHE A 66 28.22 4.21 -3.06
N PRO A 67 27.90 4.85 -4.21
CA PRO A 67 26.65 5.60 -4.34
C PRO A 67 25.41 4.70 -4.37
N ALA A 68 25.48 3.54 -5.01
CA ALA A 68 24.38 2.57 -5.02
C ALA A 68 23.96 2.13 -3.61
N CYS A 69 24.91 1.98 -2.66
CA CYS A 69 24.57 1.62 -1.29
C CYS A 69 23.73 2.69 -0.59
N HIS A 70 24.10 3.97 -0.75
CA HIS A 70 23.29 5.08 -0.23
C HIS A 70 21.90 5.16 -0.87
N TYR A 71 21.78 4.95 -2.18
CA TYR A 71 20.47 4.91 -2.85
C TYR A 71 19.61 3.72 -2.42
N ARG A 72 20.21 2.58 -2.09
CA ARG A 72 19.50 1.43 -1.51
C ARG A 72 19.02 1.72 -0.09
N LYS A 73 19.83 2.38 0.75
CA LYS A 73 19.39 2.89 2.07
C LYS A 73 18.19 3.84 1.92
N ALA A 74 18.26 4.77 0.97
CA ALA A 74 17.16 5.68 0.68
C ALA A 74 15.89 4.92 0.27
N SER A 75 16.00 3.94 -0.63
CA SER A 75 14.89 3.09 -1.06
C SER A 75 14.25 2.34 0.12
N TYR A 76 15.06 1.77 1.00
CA TYR A 76 14.57 1.11 2.22
C TYR A 76 13.80 2.09 3.12
N TYR A 77 14.34 3.29 3.35
CA TYR A 77 13.69 4.28 4.21
C TYR A 77 12.38 4.84 3.64
N ILE A 78 12.21 4.83 2.31
CA ILE A 78 10.88 5.05 1.70
C ILE A 78 9.93 3.94 2.11
N CYS A 79 10.33 2.68 1.96
CA CYS A 79 9.48 1.52 2.28
C CYS A 79 9.02 1.48 3.75
N VAL A 80 9.89 1.90 4.67
CA VAL A 80 9.57 1.96 6.11
C VAL A 80 9.11 3.35 6.58
N GLU A 81 8.79 4.25 5.65
CA GLU A 81 8.22 5.59 5.89
C GLU A 81 9.06 6.50 6.81
N GLN A 82 10.39 6.31 6.85
CA GLN A 82 11.34 7.14 7.61
C GLN A 82 11.89 8.28 6.74
N LYS A 83 11.06 9.31 6.52
CA LYS A 83 11.32 10.43 5.58
C LYS A 83 12.67 11.14 5.80
N LEU A 84 13.04 11.43 7.05
CA LEU A 84 14.31 12.11 7.35
C LEU A 84 15.51 11.27 6.91
N LYS A 85 15.54 9.98 7.31
CA LYS A 85 16.63 9.07 6.93
C LYS A 85 16.67 8.79 5.43
N PHE A 86 15.51 8.79 4.77
CA PHE A 86 15.44 8.76 3.30
C PHE A 86 16.18 9.96 2.70
N ALA A 87 15.85 11.18 3.12
CA ALA A 87 16.46 12.41 2.61
C ALA A 87 17.97 12.42 2.84
N ASP A 88 18.43 12.04 4.04
CA ASP A 88 19.85 11.99 4.39
C ASP A 88 20.60 10.96 3.52
N SER A 89 20.02 9.76 3.37
CA SER A 89 20.63 8.70 2.55
C SER A 89 20.65 9.07 1.06
N PHE A 90 19.61 9.73 0.55
CA PHE A 90 19.56 10.15 -0.84
C PHE A 90 20.59 11.24 -1.14
N LYS A 91 20.71 12.25 -0.26
CA LYS A 91 21.76 13.28 -0.34
C LYS A 91 23.16 12.67 -0.29
N ALA A 92 23.38 11.71 0.61
CA ALA A 92 24.66 11.01 0.70
C ALA A 92 25.00 10.26 -0.60
N GLY A 93 24.00 9.67 -1.27
CA GLY A 93 24.15 9.08 -2.59
C GLY A 93 24.62 10.09 -3.62
N LEU A 94 23.91 11.24 -3.74
CA LEU A 94 24.30 12.32 -4.66
C LEU A 94 25.70 12.86 -4.40
N GLU A 95 26.10 13.01 -3.13
CA GLU A 95 27.43 13.48 -2.77
C GLU A 95 28.51 12.45 -3.13
N SER A 96 28.24 11.16 -2.88
CA SER A 96 29.19 10.10 -3.19
C SER A 96 29.46 9.91 -4.68
N GLU A 97 28.52 10.28 -5.56
CA GLU A 97 28.75 10.30 -7.01
C GLU A 97 29.89 11.24 -7.41
N LYS A 98 30.06 12.36 -6.70
CA LYS A 98 31.12 13.33 -6.97
C LYS A 98 32.53 12.79 -6.68
N ASN A 99 32.60 11.75 -5.85
CA ASN A 99 33.86 11.08 -5.50
C ASN A 99 34.19 9.92 -6.44
N GLN A 100 33.33 9.60 -7.41
CA GLN A 100 33.56 8.50 -8.34
C GLN A 100 34.66 8.83 -9.34
N LEU A 101 35.41 7.80 -9.74
CA LEU A 101 36.38 7.91 -10.82
C LEU A 101 35.69 8.32 -12.13
N PRO A 102 36.35 9.08 -13.02
CA PRO A 102 35.75 9.55 -14.28
C PRO A 102 35.16 8.45 -15.16
N CYS A 103 35.70 7.23 -15.12
CA CYS A 103 35.20 6.09 -15.91
C CYS A 103 33.85 5.55 -15.42
N PHE A 104 33.41 5.91 -14.21
CA PHE A 104 32.09 5.57 -13.67
C PHE A 104 31.08 6.72 -13.82
N LEU A 105 31.47 7.84 -14.43
CA LEU A 105 30.60 9.00 -14.64
C LEU A 105 30.07 9.06 -16.09
N PRO A 106 28.79 9.43 -16.30
CA PRO A 106 27.78 9.74 -15.28
C PRO A 106 27.33 8.48 -14.52
N TYR A 107 27.17 8.61 -13.21
CA TYR A 107 26.74 7.48 -12.38
C TYR A 107 25.30 7.08 -12.70
N GLN A 108 25.08 5.79 -12.95
CA GLN A 108 23.77 5.24 -13.26
C GLN A 108 23.30 4.30 -12.16
N PHE A 109 22.10 4.58 -11.63
CA PHE A 109 21.41 3.70 -10.70
C PHE A 109 19.94 3.60 -11.12
N PRO A 110 19.40 2.38 -11.39
CA PRO A 110 18.08 2.20 -12.03
C PRO A 110 16.91 2.90 -11.33
N MET A 111 17.01 3.13 -10.01
CA MET A 111 15.95 3.75 -9.22
C MET A 111 16.19 5.23 -8.90
N LYS A 112 17.30 5.82 -9.38
CA LYS A 112 17.70 7.19 -9.00
C LYS A 112 16.65 8.24 -9.37
N ASP A 113 16.12 8.17 -10.59
CA ASP A 113 15.09 9.13 -11.06
C ASP A 113 13.81 9.03 -10.23
N LEU A 114 13.44 7.82 -9.81
CA LEU A 114 12.31 7.61 -8.93
C LEU A 114 12.57 8.22 -7.54
N LEU A 115 13.73 7.93 -6.93
CA LEU A 115 14.13 8.52 -5.65
C LEU A 115 14.18 10.06 -5.73
N MET A 116 14.64 10.61 -6.86
CA MET A 116 14.66 12.05 -7.09
C MET A 116 13.27 12.66 -7.09
N LYS A 117 12.27 11.99 -7.70
CA LYS A 117 10.87 12.43 -7.62
C LYS A 117 10.40 12.45 -6.17
N PHE A 118 10.63 11.37 -5.40
CA PHE A 118 10.26 11.32 -3.98
C PHE A 118 10.93 12.44 -3.16
N TYR A 119 12.19 12.73 -3.45
CA TYR A 119 12.93 13.78 -2.80
C TYR A 119 12.37 15.17 -3.14
N ALA A 120 12.03 15.43 -4.40
CA ALA A 120 11.43 16.68 -4.86
C ALA A 120 10.01 16.92 -4.32
N PHE A 121 9.23 15.86 -4.09
CA PHE A 121 7.91 15.97 -3.44
C PHE A 121 8.01 16.17 -1.92
N GLY A 122 9.21 16.10 -1.34
CA GLY A 122 9.48 16.08 0.09
C GLY A 122 9.48 17.44 0.80
N ASP A 123 9.33 18.57 0.10
CA ASP A 123 9.22 19.92 0.69
C ASP A 123 7.86 20.18 1.39
N ILE A 124 7.27 19.15 2.00
CA ILE A 124 6.14 19.28 2.92
C ILE A 124 6.73 19.50 4.32
N PRO A 125 6.40 20.61 5.02
CA PRO A 125 7.01 20.95 6.30
C PRO A 125 6.81 19.82 7.32
N VAL A 126 7.92 19.29 7.81
CA VAL A 126 7.95 18.21 8.79
C VAL A 126 7.69 18.83 10.17
N ASN A 127 6.42 18.91 10.58
CA ASN A 127 6.10 19.06 12.01
C ASN A 127 6.24 17.70 12.68
N ILE A 128 7.37 17.49 13.35
CA ILE A 128 7.68 16.29 14.12
C ILE A 128 6.89 16.37 15.44
N VAL A 129 5.93 15.46 15.63
CA VAL A 129 5.46 15.08 16.97
C VAL A 129 6.07 13.71 17.26
N GLU A 130 7.12 13.69 18.09
CA GLU A 130 7.61 12.47 18.71
C GLU A 130 6.57 12.01 19.73
N ASN A 131 5.92 10.88 19.48
CA ASN A 131 5.06 10.25 20.49
C ASN A 131 5.79 9.09 21.15
N GLN A 132 5.93 9.27 22.47
CA GLN A 132 6.51 8.37 23.45
C GLN A 132 5.60 7.17 23.73
N SER A 133 6.26 6.03 23.98
CA SER A 133 5.92 4.86 24.80
C SER A 133 4.46 4.49 25.07
N ALA A 134 4.12 3.26 24.67
CA ALA A 134 2.91 2.54 25.05
C ALA A 134 2.90 2.19 26.55
N SER A 135 1.76 2.42 27.19
CA SER A 135 1.47 1.98 28.56
C SER A 135 0.52 0.76 28.57
N ASN A 136 0.73 -0.09 29.57
CA ASN A 136 0.09 -1.38 29.78
C ASN A 136 -1.42 -1.27 30.04
N ILE A 137 -2.22 -2.06 29.31
CA ILE A 137 -3.66 -2.27 29.59
C ILE A 137 -3.87 -3.76 29.84
N THR A 138 -4.42 -4.06 31.01
CA THR A 138 -4.80 -5.40 31.49
C THR A 138 -6.06 -5.90 30.77
N SER A 139 -6.00 -7.14 30.29
CA SER A 139 -7.02 -7.79 29.46
C SER A 139 -8.10 -8.51 30.27
N THR A 140 -9.36 -8.22 29.97
CA THR A 140 -10.52 -9.11 30.19
C THR A 140 -10.75 -9.99 28.95
N PRO A 141 -11.53 -11.10 29.01
CA PRO A 141 -11.61 -12.05 27.91
C PRO A 141 -12.35 -11.45 26.71
N PHE A 142 -11.63 -11.26 25.60
CA PHE A 142 -12.11 -10.64 24.36
C PHE A 142 -12.83 -11.64 23.45
N SER A 143 -13.78 -11.15 22.64
CA SER A 143 -14.39 -11.96 21.59
C SER A 143 -13.43 -12.07 20.40
N SER A 144 -13.11 -13.30 20.01
CA SER A 144 -12.12 -13.72 19.00
C SER A 144 -12.05 -12.91 17.69
N SER A 145 -13.14 -12.28 17.24
CA SER A 145 -13.12 -11.52 15.97
C SER A 145 -12.53 -10.10 16.06
N LEU A 146 -12.67 -9.43 17.22
CA LEU A 146 -12.06 -8.11 17.40
C LEU A 146 -10.54 -8.31 17.55
N GLU A 147 -10.16 -9.41 18.18
CA GLU A 147 -8.81 -9.93 18.23
C GLU A 147 -8.27 -10.20 16.82
N ASN A 148 -9.02 -10.86 15.93
CA ASN A 148 -8.62 -11.05 14.52
C ASN A 148 -8.44 -9.71 13.76
N LEU A 149 -9.31 -8.72 14.02
CA LEU A 149 -9.20 -7.39 13.41
C LEU A 149 -7.94 -6.64 13.86
N MET A 150 -7.63 -6.74 15.16
CA MET A 150 -6.49 -6.07 15.78
C MET A 150 -5.18 -6.85 15.61
N SER A 151 -5.26 -8.15 15.36
CA SER A 151 -4.11 -9.05 15.14
C SER A 151 -3.67 -9.13 13.69
N ASN A 152 -4.35 -8.45 12.76
CA ASN A 152 -3.84 -8.23 11.40
C ASN A 152 -3.28 -6.79 11.26
N PRO A 153 -1.97 -6.57 11.49
CA PRO A 153 -1.34 -5.27 11.35
C PRO A 153 -1.50 -4.67 9.96
N GLN A 154 -1.44 -5.49 8.91
CA GLN A 154 -1.56 -5.03 7.53
C GLN A 154 -2.94 -4.43 7.27
N ARG A 155 -4.00 -5.06 7.78
CA ARG A 155 -5.36 -4.54 7.74
C ARG A 155 -5.45 -3.18 8.40
N LYS A 156 -4.95 -3.05 9.63
CA LYS A 156 -4.96 -1.77 10.37
C LYS A 156 -4.24 -0.68 9.59
N ILE A 157 -3.04 -0.96 9.09
CA ILE A 157 -2.23 -0.02 8.30
C ILE A 157 -2.98 0.41 7.02
N MET A 158 -3.59 -0.52 6.29
CA MET A 158 -4.27 -0.22 5.04
C MET A 158 -5.50 0.68 5.27
N LEU A 159 -6.32 0.37 6.29
CA LEU A 159 -7.48 1.18 6.65
C LEU A 159 -7.07 2.59 7.07
N LEU A 160 -6.07 2.73 7.94
CA LEU A 160 -5.59 4.04 8.38
C LEU A 160 -5.09 4.89 7.21
N LYS A 161 -4.33 4.30 6.29
CA LYS A 161 -3.83 5.00 5.09
C LYS A 161 -4.97 5.40 4.15
N ASN A 162 -5.95 4.53 3.95
CA ASN A 162 -7.11 4.82 3.12
C ASN A 162 -7.95 5.98 3.69
N ARG A 163 -8.19 5.98 5.00
CA ARG A 163 -8.93 7.05 5.70
C ARG A 163 -8.17 8.36 5.75
N GLU A 164 -6.85 8.32 5.88
CA GLU A 164 -6.02 9.52 5.77
C GLU A 164 -6.14 10.15 4.37
N LEU A 165 -6.07 9.33 3.31
CA LEU A 165 -6.29 9.82 1.94
C LEU A 165 -7.70 10.38 1.75
N PHE A 166 -8.73 9.73 2.30
CA PHE A 166 -10.10 10.25 2.30
C PHE A 166 -10.15 11.65 2.90
N LEU A 167 -9.58 11.85 4.09
CA LEU A 167 -9.58 13.14 4.79
C LEU A 167 -8.81 14.22 4.02
N GLN A 168 -7.62 13.87 3.50
CA GLN A 168 -6.83 14.79 2.69
C GLN A 168 -7.59 15.27 1.45
N LEU A 169 -8.36 14.39 0.80
CA LEU A 169 -9.16 14.74 -0.36
C LEU A 169 -10.41 15.53 0.01
N ALA A 170 -11.07 15.17 1.11
CA ALA A 170 -12.25 15.87 1.59
C ALA A 170 -11.97 17.30 2.07
N ALA A 171 -10.72 17.59 2.43
CA ALA A 171 -10.24 18.94 2.79
C ALA A 171 -9.86 19.81 1.59
N ARG A 172 -9.71 19.23 0.38
CA ARG A 172 -9.36 20.02 -0.80
C ARG A 172 -10.55 20.88 -1.22
N PRO A 173 -10.34 22.15 -1.59
CA PRO A 173 -11.38 22.95 -2.24
C PRO A 173 -11.85 22.24 -3.52
N ASN A 174 -13.05 22.59 -3.99
CA ASN A 174 -13.66 22.08 -5.24
C ASN A 174 -12.88 22.51 -6.50
N ASP A 175 -11.56 22.33 -6.52
CA ASP A 175 -10.74 22.56 -7.68
C ASP A 175 -11.14 21.62 -8.81
N LYS A 176 -10.97 22.15 -10.03
CA LYS A 176 -11.40 21.54 -11.28
C LYS A 176 -10.72 20.19 -11.48
N TYR A 177 -11.33 19.12 -10.98
CA TYR A 177 -10.95 17.77 -11.36
C TYR A 177 -11.15 17.63 -12.86
N ASN A 178 -10.14 17.10 -13.55
CA ASN A 178 -10.25 16.76 -14.96
C ASN A 178 -11.44 15.80 -15.12
N THR A 179 -12.36 16.14 -16.02
CA THR A 179 -13.51 15.30 -16.33
C THR A 179 -13.02 13.90 -16.69
N VAL A 180 -13.62 12.88 -16.09
CA VAL A 180 -13.28 11.48 -16.40
C VAL A 180 -13.45 11.28 -17.91
N PRO A 181 -12.44 10.76 -18.63
CA PRO A 181 -12.55 10.49 -20.06
C PRO A 181 -13.80 9.65 -20.35
N LYS A 182 -14.50 9.96 -21.44
CA LYS A 182 -15.66 9.15 -21.86
C LYS A 182 -15.21 7.70 -22.09
N PRO A 183 -16.02 6.71 -21.68
CA PRO A 183 -15.65 5.31 -21.82
C PRO A 183 -15.40 4.96 -23.30
N ALA A 184 -14.30 4.29 -23.57
CA ALA A 184 -14.05 3.64 -24.86
C ALA A 184 -15.07 2.50 -25.08
N ASN A 185 -15.21 2.01 -26.31
CA ASN A 185 -15.97 0.79 -26.57
C ASN A 185 -15.21 -0.41 -25.98
N PHE A 186 -15.65 -0.90 -24.82
CA PHE A 186 -15.07 -2.09 -24.21
C PHE A 186 -15.84 -3.36 -24.63
N PRO A 187 -15.14 -4.50 -24.75
CA PRO A 187 -15.80 -5.76 -25.03
C PRO A 187 -16.78 -6.14 -23.90
N LYS A 188 -17.82 -6.88 -24.24
CA LYS A 188 -18.77 -7.38 -23.24
C LYS A 188 -18.04 -8.35 -22.30
N PRO A 189 -18.22 -8.23 -20.98
CA PRO A 189 -17.58 -9.12 -20.04
C PRO A 189 -18.12 -10.56 -20.21
N PRO A 190 -17.28 -11.58 -20.00
CA PRO A 190 -17.72 -12.97 -19.97
C PRO A 190 -18.75 -13.23 -18.87
N ARG A 191 -19.51 -14.33 -18.99
CA ARG A 191 -20.46 -14.74 -17.95
C ARG A 191 -19.70 -15.27 -16.73
N LEU A 192 -20.16 -14.94 -15.52
CA LEU A 192 -19.50 -15.39 -14.27
C LEU A 192 -19.35 -16.92 -14.21
N ALA A 193 -20.36 -17.68 -14.64
CA ALA A 193 -20.33 -19.14 -14.63
C ALA A 193 -19.23 -19.79 -15.51
N SER A 194 -18.63 -19.02 -16.44
CA SER A 194 -17.51 -19.50 -17.27
C SER A 194 -16.12 -19.13 -16.72
N LEU A 195 -16.06 -18.39 -15.62
CA LEU A 195 -14.81 -17.89 -15.07
C LEU A 195 -14.26 -18.81 -13.98
N LYS A 196 -12.94 -18.90 -13.91
CA LYS A 196 -12.24 -19.61 -12.83
C LYS A 196 -12.07 -18.66 -11.64
N ALA A 197 -12.35 -19.14 -10.43
CA ALA A 197 -12.08 -18.37 -9.21
C ALA A 197 -10.57 -18.14 -9.03
N ILE A 198 -10.21 -16.96 -8.51
CA ILE A 198 -8.85 -16.59 -8.10
C ILE A 198 -8.89 -15.82 -6.78
N THR A 199 -7.87 -15.96 -5.95
CA THR A 199 -7.69 -15.21 -4.70
C THR A 199 -6.60 -14.15 -4.85
N LEU A 200 -6.44 -13.26 -3.87
CA LEU A 200 -5.35 -12.27 -3.90
C LEU A 200 -3.97 -12.92 -3.81
N LYS A 201 -3.86 -14.10 -3.17
CA LYS A 201 -2.60 -14.87 -3.09
C LYS A 201 -2.14 -15.44 -4.43
N ASP A 202 -3.08 -15.78 -5.31
CA ASP A 202 -2.78 -16.31 -6.64
C ASP A 202 -2.31 -15.23 -7.62
N ILE A 203 -2.54 -13.96 -7.28
CA ILE A 203 -2.17 -12.80 -8.10
C ILE A 203 -0.75 -12.38 -7.73
N ASN A 204 0.18 -12.51 -8.69
CA ASN A 204 1.53 -12.00 -8.52
C ASN A 204 1.53 -10.46 -8.47
N PRO A 205 1.90 -9.84 -7.34
CA PRO A 205 1.86 -8.38 -7.19
C PRO A 205 2.97 -7.66 -7.96
N THR A 206 4.02 -8.36 -8.42
CA THR A 206 5.16 -7.72 -9.11
C THR A 206 4.94 -7.59 -10.61
N ILE A 207 3.87 -8.19 -11.15
CA ILE A 207 3.60 -8.24 -12.58
C ILE A 207 2.39 -7.36 -12.91
N ASP A 208 2.61 -6.36 -13.75
CA ASP A 208 1.56 -5.53 -14.35
C ASP A 208 0.79 -6.36 -15.40
N LYS A 209 -0.26 -7.08 -14.97
CA LYS A 209 -0.95 -8.10 -15.77
C LYS A 209 -2.43 -8.22 -15.46
N MET A 210 -3.21 -8.40 -16.52
CA MET A 210 -4.63 -8.81 -16.46
C MET A 210 -4.75 -10.33 -16.37
N TYR A 211 -5.60 -10.81 -15.48
CA TYR A 211 -5.85 -12.24 -15.27
C TYR A 211 -7.12 -12.65 -16.03
N ASP A 212 -7.00 -12.79 -17.36
CA ASP A 212 -8.13 -13.13 -18.23
C ASP A 212 -8.72 -14.52 -17.95
N GLY A 213 -10.05 -14.60 -17.93
CA GLY A 213 -10.78 -15.84 -17.66
C GLY A 213 -10.96 -16.14 -16.17
N TYR A 214 -10.62 -15.19 -15.30
CA TYR A 214 -10.75 -15.32 -13.85
C TYR A 214 -11.78 -14.37 -13.24
N VAL A 215 -12.29 -14.73 -12.08
CA VAL A 215 -13.11 -13.88 -11.21
C VAL A 215 -12.51 -13.85 -9.81
N LEU A 216 -12.33 -12.64 -9.28
CA LEU A 216 -11.89 -12.39 -7.92
C LEU A 216 -13.09 -11.92 -7.09
N GLU A 217 -13.48 -12.71 -6.10
CA GLU A 217 -14.56 -12.38 -5.16
C GLU A 217 -13.96 -11.76 -3.89
N VAL A 218 -14.37 -10.54 -3.59
CA VAL A 218 -13.85 -9.77 -2.45
C VAL A 218 -14.94 -8.99 -1.74
N LYS A 219 -14.66 -8.58 -0.51
CA LYS A 219 -15.51 -7.71 0.30
C LYS A 219 -14.87 -6.34 0.43
N ILE A 220 -15.64 -5.27 0.25
CA ILE A 220 -15.17 -3.91 0.59
C ILE A 220 -15.08 -3.80 2.12
N ILE A 221 -13.94 -3.36 2.64
CA ILE A 221 -13.72 -3.26 4.10
C ILE A 221 -13.50 -1.82 4.59
N ASP A 222 -13.50 -0.83 3.71
CA ASP A 222 -13.39 0.59 4.10
C ASP A 222 -14.18 1.52 3.17
N PHE A 223 -14.25 2.80 3.56
CA PHE A 223 -14.92 3.82 2.76
C PHE A 223 -14.18 4.10 1.46
N SER A 224 -14.95 4.30 0.40
CA SER A 224 -14.42 4.76 -0.86
C SER A 224 -14.19 6.27 -0.88
N TYR A 225 -13.27 6.71 -1.73
CA TYR A 225 -13.09 8.11 -2.08
C TYR A 225 -12.92 8.26 -3.59
N LEU A 226 -13.26 9.45 -4.11
CA LEU A 226 -13.23 9.73 -5.54
C LEU A 226 -12.06 10.67 -5.87
N MET A 227 -11.18 10.22 -6.76
CA MET A 227 -10.16 11.06 -7.43
C MET A 227 -10.43 11.04 -8.94
N VAL A 228 -9.51 10.48 -9.73
CA VAL A 228 -9.69 10.07 -11.13
C VAL A 228 -10.44 8.74 -11.27
N ALA A 229 -10.52 7.99 -10.17
CA ALA A 229 -11.19 6.71 -10.02
C ALA A 229 -11.81 6.62 -8.63
N ILE A 230 -12.77 5.71 -8.45
CA ILE A 230 -13.26 5.32 -7.12
C ILE A 230 -12.21 4.41 -6.51
N ASN A 231 -11.64 4.82 -5.38
CA ASN A 231 -10.63 4.03 -4.67
C ASN A 231 -11.24 3.49 -3.37
N THR A 232 -10.89 2.25 -3.00
CA THR A 232 -11.29 1.63 -1.73
C THR A 232 -10.33 0.50 -1.33
N VAL A 233 -10.61 -0.17 -0.21
CA VAL A 233 -9.88 -1.33 0.30
C VAL A 233 -10.78 -2.56 0.25
N ILE A 234 -10.24 -3.65 -0.29
CA ILE A 234 -10.90 -4.94 -0.46
C ILE A 234 -10.17 -6.03 0.32
N GLU A 235 -10.93 -7.05 0.74
CA GLU A 235 -10.47 -8.22 1.49
C GLU A 235 -11.07 -9.47 0.83
N ASP A 236 -10.25 -10.49 0.54
CA ASP A 236 -10.74 -11.76 0.00
C ASP A 236 -11.16 -12.75 1.11
N GLU A 237 -11.54 -13.97 0.73
CA GLU A 237 -11.96 -15.01 1.68
C GLU A 237 -10.84 -15.48 2.62
N ASN A 238 -9.58 -15.28 2.25
CA ASN A 238 -8.42 -15.65 3.05
C ASN A 238 -7.99 -14.53 4.02
N GLY A 239 -8.68 -13.39 3.99
CA GLY A 239 -8.32 -12.20 4.77
C GLY A 239 -7.11 -11.44 4.19
N ASP A 240 -6.71 -11.74 2.95
CA ASP A 240 -5.70 -10.98 2.24
C ASP A 240 -6.31 -9.66 1.77
N ILE A 241 -5.52 -8.59 1.77
CA ILE A 241 -6.03 -7.21 1.61
C ILE A 241 -5.31 -6.51 0.48
N GLN A 242 -6.08 -5.85 -0.37
CA GLN A 242 -5.55 -5.06 -1.47
C GLN A 242 -6.36 -3.79 -1.66
N ARG A 243 -5.75 -2.79 -2.31
CA ARG A 243 -6.49 -1.62 -2.79
C ARG A 243 -7.22 -1.94 -4.09
N LEU A 244 -8.36 -1.31 -4.28
CA LEU A 244 -9.15 -1.36 -5.52
C LEU A 244 -9.30 0.06 -6.09
N ALA A 245 -9.08 0.22 -7.38
CA ALA A 245 -9.39 1.45 -8.12
C ALA A 245 -10.31 1.14 -9.31
N VAL A 246 -11.51 1.74 -9.32
CA VAL A 246 -12.52 1.58 -10.36
C VAL A 246 -12.63 2.86 -11.17
N TYR A 247 -12.22 2.78 -12.44
CA TYR A 247 -12.24 3.87 -13.39
C TYR A 247 -13.56 3.91 -14.15
N ASN A 248 -13.84 5.03 -14.79
CA ASN A 248 -14.96 5.21 -15.72
C ASN A 248 -16.33 4.82 -15.14
N TRP A 249 -16.50 4.92 -13.81
CA TRP A 249 -17.80 4.74 -13.17
C TRP A 249 -18.76 5.81 -13.67
N PRO A 250 -19.99 5.46 -14.09
CA PRO A 250 -20.93 6.39 -14.73
C PRO A 250 -21.61 7.29 -13.70
N LEU A 251 -20.81 8.06 -12.95
CA LEU A 251 -21.28 9.03 -11.97
C LEU A 251 -21.98 10.19 -12.69
N LYS A 252 -23.05 10.70 -12.07
CA LYS A 252 -23.83 11.81 -12.61
C LYS A 252 -23.99 12.91 -11.57
N GLY A 253 -24.10 14.14 -12.06
CA GLY A 253 -24.36 15.31 -11.22
C GLY A 253 -23.10 16.13 -10.97
N ASP A 254 -23.15 16.97 -9.94
CA ASP A 254 -21.98 17.69 -9.48
C ASP A 254 -21.03 16.77 -8.69
N ARG A 255 -19.81 17.26 -8.44
CA ARG A 255 -18.77 16.48 -7.74
C ARG A 255 -19.23 15.95 -6.38
N LYS A 256 -20.06 16.71 -5.66
CA LYS A 256 -20.56 16.30 -4.35
C LYS A 256 -21.49 15.09 -4.50
N ALA A 257 -22.40 15.12 -5.48
CA ALA A 257 -23.28 14.02 -5.81
C ALA A 257 -22.51 12.78 -6.29
N GLU A 258 -21.49 12.96 -7.14
CA GLU A 258 -20.61 11.88 -7.59
C GLU A 258 -19.90 11.18 -6.42
N ILE A 259 -19.35 11.96 -5.47
CA ILE A 259 -18.71 11.42 -4.27
C ILE A 259 -19.72 10.67 -3.41
N ALA A 260 -20.91 11.25 -3.20
CA ALA A 260 -21.98 10.63 -2.43
C ALA A 260 -22.41 9.29 -3.03
N GLU A 261 -22.57 9.22 -4.34
CA GLU A 261 -22.89 7.99 -5.07
C GLU A 261 -21.77 6.95 -4.93
N ALA A 262 -20.50 7.35 -5.09
CA ALA A 262 -19.36 6.46 -4.92
C ALA A 262 -19.30 5.87 -3.50
N ILE A 263 -19.51 6.70 -2.47
CA ILE A 263 -19.52 6.26 -1.06
C ILE A 263 -20.68 5.30 -0.79
N LYS A 264 -21.89 5.58 -1.32
CA LYS A 264 -23.05 4.68 -1.13
C LYS A 264 -22.87 3.35 -1.84
N THR A 265 -22.35 3.38 -3.07
CA THR A 265 -22.19 2.21 -3.93
C THR A 265 -21.05 1.31 -3.45
N PHE A 266 -19.92 1.89 -3.06
CA PHE A 266 -18.71 1.19 -2.63
C PHE A 266 -18.48 1.32 -1.11
N ARG A 267 -19.54 1.08 -0.32
CA ARG A 267 -19.47 1.10 1.13
C ARG A 267 -18.95 -0.22 1.71
N PRO A 268 -18.47 -0.25 2.96
CA PRO A 268 -18.05 -1.50 3.60
C PRO A 268 -19.15 -2.56 3.63
N ASN A 269 -18.73 -3.82 3.62
CA ASN A 269 -19.53 -5.05 3.58
C ASN A 269 -20.24 -5.35 2.26
N VAL A 270 -20.03 -4.54 1.22
CA VAL A 270 -20.45 -4.88 -0.14
C VAL A 270 -19.55 -5.97 -0.69
N MET A 271 -20.14 -7.03 -1.24
CA MET A 271 -19.42 -8.06 -1.97
C MET A 271 -19.21 -7.60 -3.41
N VAL A 272 -18.04 -7.88 -3.96
CA VAL A 272 -17.59 -7.43 -5.27
C VAL A 272 -17.01 -8.61 -6.02
N SER A 273 -17.59 -8.92 -7.17
CA SER A 273 -17.02 -9.87 -8.14
C SER A 273 -16.28 -9.07 -9.20
N ILE A 274 -14.95 -9.20 -9.25
CA ILE A 274 -14.08 -8.53 -10.23
C ILE A 274 -13.73 -9.52 -11.34
N ILE A 275 -14.25 -9.26 -12.53
CA ILE A 275 -14.01 -10.06 -13.74
C ILE A 275 -12.69 -9.62 -14.37
N ASN A 276 -11.82 -10.58 -14.68
CA ASN A 276 -10.48 -10.36 -15.23
C ASN A 276 -9.70 -9.32 -14.42
N PRO A 277 -9.42 -9.57 -13.12
CA PRO A 277 -8.76 -8.59 -12.26
C PRO A 277 -7.41 -8.17 -12.87
N TYR A 278 -7.13 -6.88 -12.87
CA TYR A 278 -5.91 -6.31 -13.41
C TYR A 278 -5.02 -5.82 -12.27
N MET A 279 -3.91 -6.53 -12.02
CA MET A 279 -2.91 -6.13 -11.04
C MET A 279 -1.94 -5.15 -11.67
N ARG A 280 -1.70 -4.03 -10.99
CA ARG A 280 -0.77 -2.99 -11.45
C ARG A 280 -0.07 -2.31 -10.28
N LEU A 281 1.13 -1.80 -10.55
CA LEU A 281 1.82 -0.85 -9.69
C LEU A 281 1.28 0.57 -9.91
N SER A 282 0.69 1.19 -8.88
CA SER A 282 0.24 2.59 -8.97
C SER A 282 1.40 3.57 -8.86
N SER A 283 1.11 4.86 -9.07
CA SER A 283 2.11 5.94 -9.04
C SER A 283 2.84 6.10 -7.70
N ASP A 284 2.28 5.59 -6.62
CA ASP A 284 2.90 5.54 -5.29
C ASP A 284 3.69 4.25 -5.03
N MET A 285 4.00 3.48 -6.09
CA MET A 285 4.78 2.24 -6.03
C MET A 285 4.16 1.14 -5.18
N LYS A 286 2.84 1.19 -5.00
CA LYS A 286 2.09 0.16 -4.28
C LYS A 286 1.18 -0.58 -5.25
N ASN A 287 0.95 -1.85 -4.97
CA ASN A 287 0.09 -2.66 -5.81
C ASN A 287 -1.37 -2.21 -5.69
N ILE A 288 -2.15 -2.42 -6.74
CA ILE A 288 -3.57 -2.10 -6.76
C ILE A 288 -4.28 -3.02 -7.76
N ILE A 289 -5.47 -3.50 -7.39
CA ILE A 289 -6.40 -4.07 -8.36
C ILE A 289 -7.06 -2.89 -9.08
N ARG A 290 -6.82 -2.80 -10.38
CA ARG A 290 -7.41 -1.77 -11.24
C ARG A 290 -8.56 -2.38 -12.02
N VAL A 291 -9.66 -1.64 -12.14
CA VAL A 291 -10.77 -1.97 -13.04
C VAL A 291 -10.99 -0.78 -13.95
N GLU A 292 -10.71 -0.96 -15.24
CA GLU A 292 -10.83 0.12 -16.23
C GLU A 292 -12.27 0.44 -16.57
N ASN A 293 -13.17 -0.55 -16.52
CA ASN A 293 -14.57 -0.38 -16.87
C ASN A 293 -15.49 -1.05 -15.82
N PRO A 294 -16.47 -0.32 -15.28
CA PRO A 294 -17.48 -0.82 -14.34
C PRO A 294 -18.21 -2.10 -14.76
N VAL A 295 -18.35 -2.36 -16.07
CA VAL A 295 -19.03 -3.57 -16.56
C VAL A 295 -18.33 -4.85 -16.12
N TYR A 296 -17.05 -4.80 -15.74
CA TYR A 296 -16.27 -5.90 -15.21
C TYR A 296 -16.42 -6.09 -13.70
N ILE A 297 -17.25 -5.30 -13.03
CA ILE A 297 -17.60 -5.48 -11.63
C ILE A 297 -19.07 -5.88 -11.50
N ARG A 298 -19.34 -6.78 -10.56
CA ARG A 298 -20.68 -7.01 -10.01
C ARG A 298 -20.65 -6.67 -8.52
N LEU A 299 -21.66 -5.94 -8.06
CA LEU A 299 -21.81 -5.56 -6.67
C LEU A 299 -23.01 -6.30 -6.10
N ASP A 300 -22.83 -6.90 -4.93
CA ASP A 300 -23.92 -7.43 -4.13
C ASP A 300 -23.97 -6.71 -2.77
N ASN A 301 -25.06 -5.96 -2.59
CA ASN A 301 -25.31 -5.12 -1.43
C ASN A 301 -26.36 -5.72 -0.47
N THR A 302 -26.86 -6.93 -0.75
CA THR A 302 -28.07 -7.51 -0.12
C THR A 302 -28.00 -7.56 1.41
N SER A 303 -26.79 -7.72 1.99
CA SER A 303 -26.59 -7.84 3.45
C SER A 303 -25.73 -6.72 4.07
N ALA A 304 -25.33 -5.70 3.30
CA ALA A 304 -24.35 -4.72 3.76
C ALA A 304 -24.85 -3.90 4.98
N ASP A 305 -26.14 -3.55 5.02
CA ASP A 305 -26.74 -2.75 6.10
C ASP A 305 -26.99 -3.53 7.41
N GLN A 306 -26.86 -4.86 7.38
CA GLN A 306 -27.05 -5.76 8.53
C GLN A 306 -25.72 -6.10 9.22
N LYS A 307 -24.61 -5.60 8.66
CA LYS A 307 -23.26 -5.89 9.13
C LYS A 307 -22.62 -4.67 9.78
N CYS A 308 -21.80 -4.93 10.79
CA CYS A 308 -20.97 -3.90 11.39
C CYS A 308 -19.98 -3.37 10.34
N THR A 309 -19.97 -2.06 10.10
CA THR A 309 -19.05 -1.42 9.15
C THR A 309 -17.58 -1.58 9.57
N PHE A 310 -17.32 -1.69 10.88
CA PHE A 310 -15.96 -1.82 11.41
C PHE A 310 -15.44 -3.27 11.40
N CYS A 311 -16.18 -4.20 12.00
CA CYS A 311 -15.72 -5.59 12.18
C CYS A 311 -16.38 -6.61 11.25
N GLY A 312 -17.35 -6.20 10.42
CA GLY A 312 -18.02 -7.08 9.44
C GLY A 312 -19.05 -8.06 10.01
N LYS A 313 -19.20 -8.16 11.33
CA LYS A 313 -20.15 -9.09 11.97
C LYS A 313 -21.60 -8.79 11.62
N GLU A 314 -22.36 -9.84 11.31
CA GLU A 314 -23.82 -9.82 11.26
C GLU A 314 -24.36 -9.75 12.69
N ALA A 315 -25.06 -8.68 13.01
CA ALA A 315 -25.62 -8.45 14.33
C ALA A 315 -26.74 -7.41 14.26
N LYS A 316 -27.42 -7.16 15.39
CA LYS A 316 -28.22 -5.95 15.55
C LYS A 316 -27.29 -4.75 15.53
N VAL A 317 -27.18 -4.10 14.39
CA VAL A 317 -26.31 -2.93 14.21
C VAL A 317 -27.07 -1.63 14.45
N LEU A 318 -26.39 -0.66 15.05
CA LEU A 318 -26.89 0.69 15.27
C LEU A 318 -26.10 1.68 14.42
N PRO A 319 -26.78 2.59 13.70
CA PRO A 319 -26.09 3.62 12.92
C PRO A 319 -25.42 4.64 13.85
N CYS A 320 -24.32 5.21 13.38
CA CYS A 320 -23.73 6.41 13.95
C CYS A 320 -24.77 7.53 13.91
N SER A 321 -25.10 8.11 15.06
CA SER A 321 -26.13 9.16 15.17
C SER A 321 -25.86 10.43 14.38
N LYS A 322 -24.61 10.63 13.91
CA LYS A 322 -24.19 11.85 13.20
C LYS A 322 -24.16 11.67 11.68
N CYS A 323 -23.41 10.70 11.17
CA CYS A 323 -23.30 10.47 9.73
C CYS A 323 -24.34 9.48 9.18
N MET A 324 -24.98 8.69 10.03
CA MET A 324 -25.96 7.63 9.71
C MET A 324 -25.47 6.52 8.76
N MET A 325 -24.26 6.61 8.23
CA MET A 325 -23.68 5.63 7.31
C MET A 325 -23.05 4.43 7.99
N VAL A 326 -22.32 4.72 9.06
CA VAL A 326 -21.48 3.72 9.71
C VAL A 326 -22.30 3.05 10.78
N ARG A 327 -22.32 1.72 10.75
CA ARG A 327 -23.16 0.89 11.61
C ARG A 327 -22.27 0.05 12.50
N TYR A 328 -22.60 -0.03 13.78
CA TYR A 328 -21.79 -0.76 14.76
C TYR A 328 -22.62 -1.83 15.45
N CYS A 329 -22.03 -3.02 15.63
CA CYS A 329 -22.64 -4.09 16.42
C CYS A 329 -22.48 -3.87 17.94
N SER A 330 -21.60 -2.96 18.38
CA SER A 330 -21.36 -2.68 19.78
C SER A 330 -20.78 -1.28 19.99
N LYS A 331 -20.92 -0.75 21.22
CA LYS A 331 -20.26 0.50 21.64
C LYS A 331 -18.74 0.41 21.54
N GLU A 332 -18.18 -0.78 21.72
CA GLU A 332 -16.74 -0.99 21.63
C GLU A 332 -16.22 -0.86 20.20
N CYS A 333 -16.89 -1.49 19.21
CA CYS A 333 -16.57 -1.29 17.80
C CYS A 333 -16.68 0.20 17.42
N GLN A 334 -17.71 0.90 17.92
CA GLN A 334 -17.83 2.34 17.71
C GLN A 334 -16.66 3.11 18.32
N ARG A 335 -16.29 2.85 19.58
CA ARG A 335 -15.21 3.55 20.28
C ARG A 335 -13.86 3.39 19.57
N ILE A 336 -13.51 2.16 19.18
CA ILE A 336 -12.27 1.86 18.47
C ILE A 336 -12.27 2.52 17.09
N ASP A 337 -13.35 2.37 16.31
CA ASP A 337 -13.42 3.00 14.99
C ASP A 337 -13.35 4.53 15.07
N TRP A 338 -14.02 5.11 16.07
CA TRP A 338 -14.08 6.54 16.35
C TRP A 338 -12.72 7.15 16.64
N ILE A 339 -11.95 6.51 17.54
CA ILE A 339 -10.68 7.05 18.04
C ILE A 339 -9.51 6.50 17.23
N GLU A 340 -9.35 5.18 17.18
CA GLU A 340 -8.16 4.55 16.62
C GLU A 340 -8.15 4.54 15.10
N PHE A 341 -9.31 4.40 14.47
CA PHE A 341 -9.43 4.40 13.01
C PHE A 341 -9.96 5.73 12.45
N LYS A 342 -9.92 6.81 13.23
CA LYS A 342 -10.21 8.18 12.77
C LYS A 342 -11.61 8.39 12.19
N HIS A 343 -12.60 7.56 12.53
CA HIS A 343 -13.98 7.86 12.11
C HIS A 343 -14.43 9.23 12.62
N LYS A 344 -14.00 9.66 13.81
CA LYS A 344 -14.33 10.99 14.36
C LYS A 344 -14.07 12.12 13.36
N GLU A 345 -12.94 12.07 12.66
CA GLU A 345 -12.52 13.06 11.66
C GLU A 345 -13.35 12.93 10.38
N MET A 346 -13.63 11.69 9.95
CA MET A 346 -14.40 11.43 8.72
C MET A 346 -15.90 11.72 8.87
N CYS A 347 -16.42 11.65 10.09
CA CYS A 347 -17.85 11.63 10.37
C CYS A 347 -18.59 12.84 9.78
N GLU A 348 -17.99 14.04 9.88
CA GLU A 348 -18.59 15.26 9.33
C GLU A 348 -18.61 15.24 7.80
N HIS A 349 -17.53 14.80 7.16
CA HIS A 349 -17.46 14.69 5.71
C HIS A 349 -18.48 13.68 5.18
N LEU A 350 -18.58 12.51 5.82
CA LEU A 350 -19.58 11.50 5.47
C LEU A 350 -21.00 12.06 5.58
N LYS A 351 -21.30 12.78 6.67
CA LYS A 351 -22.59 13.46 6.83
C LYS A 351 -22.84 14.46 5.69
N ASN A 352 -21.86 15.31 5.40
CA ASN A 352 -21.98 16.38 4.42
C ASN A 352 -22.20 15.88 3.00
N TYR A 353 -21.57 14.77 2.60
CA TYR A 353 -21.79 14.20 1.27
C TYR A 353 -23.21 13.63 1.11
N LEU A 354 -23.90 13.32 2.21
CA LEU A 354 -25.14 12.54 2.18
C LEU A 354 -26.38 13.32 2.60
N SER A 355 -26.19 14.50 3.20
CA SER A 355 -27.18 15.56 3.30
C SER A 355 -27.26 16.35 2.00
#